data_AF-A0A969LLE8-F1
#
_entry.id   AF-A0A969LLE8-F1
#
_cell.length_a   1.000
_cell.length_b   1.000
_cell.length_c   1.000
_cell.angle_alpha   90.00
_cell.angle_beta   90.00
_cell.angle_gamma   90.00
#
_symmetry.space_group_name_H-M   'P 1'
#
loop_
_entity.id
_entity.type
_entity.pdbx_description
1 polymer ?
#
loop_
_entity_poly.entity_id
_entity_poly.type
_entity_poly.pdbx_seq_one_letter_code
_entity_poly.pdbx_strand_id
1 'polypeptide(L)' 'MAASDSSFQVKWVETAYERGGLAGTERWTALLTLVIDPPRTADKLRKNPLGIYVNGLAWSRELDPNQVQDERKTQ' A
#
# COMPACT_ATOMS: atom_id res chain seq x y z
N MET A 1 -19.79 8.76 -14.62
CA MET A 1 -19.82 7.63 -13.65
C MET A 1 -18.94 8.03 -12.49
N ALA A 2 -19.49 8.09 -11.28
CA ALA A 2 -18.72 8.40 -10.09
C ALA A 2 -17.72 7.25 -9.83
N ALA A 3 -16.42 7.52 -10.00
CA ALA A 3 -15.49 6.95 -9.04
C ALA A 3 -15.79 7.60 -7.68
N SER A 4 -15.35 7.01 -6.57
CA SER A 4 -15.07 7.79 -5.35
C SER A 4 -16.21 8.04 -4.34
N ASP A 5 -16.62 6.99 -3.63
CA ASP A 5 -16.82 7.18 -2.17
C ASP A 5 -15.99 6.15 -1.38
N SER A 6 -15.87 4.94 -1.92
CA SER A 6 -15.12 3.85 -1.30
C SER A 6 -13.68 3.69 -1.81
N SER A 7 -13.22 4.47 -2.79
CA SER A 7 -11.90 4.28 -3.42
C SER A 7 -10.90 5.33 -2.96
N PHE A 8 -9.74 4.89 -2.49
CA PHE A 8 -8.70 5.71 -1.87
C PHE A 8 -7.36 5.46 -2.54
N GLN A 9 -6.67 6.53 -2.92
CA GLN A 9 -5.28 6.42 -3.36
C GLN A 9 -4.35 6.55 -2.15
N VAL A 10 -3.47 5.57 -1.96
CA VAL A 10 -2.47 5.55 -0.89
C VAL A 10 -1.09 5.58 -1.52
N LYS A 11 -0.21 6.42 -0.97
CA LYS A 11 1.21 6.46 -1.35
C LYS A 11 2.06 6.12 -0.14
N TRP A 12 3.05 5.25 -0.31
CA TRP A 12 4.02 4.94 0.73
C TRP A 12 5.41 4.75 0.16
N VAL A 13 6.39 4.83 1.05
CA VAL A 13 7.80 4.55 0.74
C VAL A 13 8.18 3.32 1.55
N GLU A 14 8.71 2.32 0.89
CA GLU A 14 9.26 1.12 1.50
C GLU A 14 10.78 1.22 1.52
N THR A 15 11.39 0.95 2.68
CA THR A 15 12.84 0.96 2.86
C THR A 15 13.30 -0.39 3.36
N ALA A 16 14.05 -1.12 2.55
CA ALA A 16 14.58 -2.42 2.89
C ALA A 16 15.98 -2.29 3.50
N TYR A 17 16.24 -3.03 4.57
CA TYR A 17 17.55 -3.11 5.21
C TYR A 17 18.02 -4.58 5.23
N GLU A 18 19.21 -4.86 4.72
CA GLU A 18 19.82 -6.19 4.72
C GLU A 18 21.18 -6.16 5.42
N ARG A 19 21.40 -7.11 6.34
CA ARG A 19 22.65 -7.20 7.14
C ARG A 19 23.08 -5.86 7.78
N GLY A 20 22.11 -5.06 8.20
CA GLY A 20 22.34 -3.75 8.83
C GLY A 20 22.67 -2.61 7.86
N GLY A 21 22.74 -2.87 6.55
CA GLY A 21 22.88 -1.85 5.51
C GLY A 21 21.55 -1.56 4.79
N LEU A 22 21.44 -0.36 4.22
CA LEU A 22 20.32 0.01 3.35
C LEU A 22 20.39 -0.81 2.06
N ALA A 23 19.37 -1.65 1.81
CA ALA A 23 19.29 -2.49 0.62
C ALA A 23 18.56 -1.79 -0.54
N GLY A 24 17.58 -0.93 -0.23
CA GLY A 24 16.85 -0.19 -1.26
C GLY A 24 15.76 0.70 -0.69
N THR A 25 15.24 1.60 -1.53
CA THR A 25 14.06 2.41 -1.20
C THR A 25 13.14 2.48 -2.41
N GLU A 26 11.90 2.05 -2.24
CA GLU A 26 10.90 1.97 -3.29
C GLU A 26 9.71 2.84 -2.93
N ARG A 27 9.18 3.56 -3.93
CA ARG A 27 7.94 4.33 -3.80
C ARG A 27 6.80 3.57 -4.43
N TRP A 28 5.68 3.53 -3.74
CA TRP A 28 4.52 2.76 -4.15
C TRP A 28 3.27 3.63 -4.12
N THR A 29 2.40 3.39 -5.10
CA THR A 29 1.05 3.93 -5.14
C THR A 29 0.06 2.79 -5.20
N ALA A 30 -0.94 2.79 -4.31
CA ALA A 30 -2.07 1.88 -4.33
C ALA A 30 -3.37 2.63 -4.57
N LEU A 31 -4.31 1.94 -5.23
CA LEU A 31 -5.72 2.26 -5.24
C LEU A 31 -6.44 1.18 -4.44
N LEU A 32 -6.99 1.58 -3.29
CA LEU A 32 -7.75 0.72 -2.38
C LEU A 32 -9.24 0.98 -2.57
N THR A 33 -10.05 -0.07 -2.52
CA THR A 33 -11.51 0.05 -2.41
C THR A 33 -11.94 -0.55 -1.09
N LEU A 34 -12.57 0.26 -0.24
CA LEU A 34 -13.01 -0.11 1.10
C LEU A 34 -14.52 -0.39 1.15
N VAL A 35 -14.93 -1.30 2.03
CA VAL A 35 -16.34 -1.55 2.36
C VAL A 35 -16.50 -1.47 3.87
N ILE A 36 -17.58 -0.83 4.32
CA ILE A 36 -17.93 -0.75 5.74
C ILE A 36 -19.03 -1.77 6.03
N ASP A 37 -18.70 -2.84 6.76
CA ASP A 37 -19.64 -3.83 7.31
C ASP A 37 -19.72 -3.62 8.83
N PRO A 38 -20.69 -2.84 9.35
CA PRO A 38 -20.78 -2.54 10.77
C PRO A 38 -20.96 -3.84 11.57
N PRO A 39 -20.11 -4.09 12.59
CA PRO A 39 -20.10 -5.35 13.31
C PRO A 39 -21.40 -5.57 14.09
N ARG A 40 -22.07 -6.69 13.83
CA ARG A 40 -23.34 -7.06 14.49
C ARG A 40 -23.17 -8.07 15.64
N THR A 41 -21.95 -8.52 15.89
CA THR A 41 -21.63 -9.50 16.94
C THR A 41 -20.48 -9.02 17.81
N ALA A 42 -20.47 -9.42 19.08
CA ALA A 42 -19.45 -9.01 20.04
C ALA A 42 -18.02 -9.44 19.62
N ASP A 43 -17.87 -10.62 19.01
CA ASP A 43 -16.57 -11.08 18.49
C ASP A 43 -16.04 -10.18 17.37
N LYS A 44 -16.89 -9.83 16.38
CA LYS A 44 -16.50 -8.94 15.29
C LYS A 44 -16.18 -7.53 15.79
N LEU A 45 -16.97 -7.00 16.73
CA LEU A 45 -16.74 -5.67 17.31
C LEU A 45 -15.38 -5.58 18.01
N ARG A 46 -14.95 -6.64 18.70
CA ARG A 46 -13.64 -6.67 19.38
C ARG A 46 -12.45 -6.69 18.41
N LYS A 47 -12.60 -7.35 17.26
CA LYS A 47 -11.53 -7.50 16.26
C LYS A 47 -11.46 -6.31 15.31
N ASN A 48 -12.60 -5.74 14.94
CA ASN A 48 -12.71 -4.62 14.00
C ASN A 48 -13.90 -3.74 14.39
N PRO A 49 -13.71 -2.80 15.36
CA PRO A 49 -14.81 -1.99 15.87
C PRO A 49 -15.42 -1.04 14.82
N LEU A 50 -14.65 -0.72 13.76
CA LEU A 50 -15.10 0.16 12.68
C LEU A 50 -15.74 -0.60 11.51
N GLY A 51 -15.59 -1.93 11.46
CA GLY A 51 -16.13 -2.74 10.37
C GLY A 51 -15.53 -2.45 8.99
N ILE A 52 -14.30 -1.92 8.93
CA ILE A 52 -13.65 -1.56 7.67
C ILE A 52 -12.99 -2.79 7.05
N TYR A 53 -13.26 -3.05 5.77
CA TYR A 53 -12.66 -4.13 4.99
C TYR A 53 -12.16 -3.62 3.64
N VAL A 54 -11.14 -4.28 3.08
CA VAL A 54 -10.64 -4.01 1.72
C VAL A 54 -11.29 -5.00 0.76
N ASN A 55 -12.01 -4.48 -0.25
CA ASN A 55 -12.66 -5.28 -1.29
C ASN A 55 -11.93 -5.20 -2.65
N GLY A 56 -11.05 -4.21 -2.82
CA GLY A 56 -10.22 -4.08 -4.01
C GLY A 56 -8.86 -3.49 -3.66
N LEU A 57 -7.82 -4.02 -4.29
CA LEU A 57 -6.45 -3.58 -4.12
C LEU A 57 -5.75 -3.68 -5.46
N ALA A 58 -5.22 -2.56 -5.93
CA ALA A 58 -4.24 -2.49 -6.99
C ALA A 58 -3.09 -1.61 -6.53
N TRP A 59 -1.85 -2.01 -6.78
CA TRP A 59 -0.68 -1.18 -6.52
C TRP A 59 0.31 -1.23 -7.67
N SER A 60 1.13 -0.20 -7.76
CA SER A 60 2.26 -0.16 -8.66
C SER A 60 3.43 0.56 -8.00
N ARG A 61 4.63 0.12 -8.35
CA ARG A 61 5.86 0.83 -8.00
C ARG A 61 5.99 2.08 -8.86
N GLU A 62 6.21 3.22 -8.22
CA GLU A 62 6.61 4.43 -8.91
C GLU A 62 8.04 4.23 -9.43
N LEU A 63 8.23 4.31 -10.75
CA LEU A 63 9.56 4.19 -11.34
C LEU A 63 10.33 5.48 -11.04
N ASP A 64 11.15 5.46 -10.00
CA ASP A 64 12.10 6.52 -9.73
C ASP A 64 13.20 6.47 -10.80
N PRO A 65 13.34 7.50 -11.67
CA PRO A 65 14.35 7.52 -12.73
C PRO A 65 15.79 7.50 -12.17
N ASN A 66 15.97 7.73 -10.86
CA ASN A 66 17.26 7.68 -10.19
C ASN A 66 17.66 6.29 -9.69
N GLN A 67 16.73 5.32 -9.61
CA GLN A 67 17.06 3.92 -9.27
C GLN A 67 17.64 3.17 -10.48
N VAL A 68 17.27 3.60 -11.70
CA VAL A 68 17.76 3.00 -12.97
C VAL A 68 19.25 3.32 -13.26
N GLN A 69 19.87 4.20 -12.48
CA GLN A 69 21.26 4.64 -12.69
C GLN A 69 22.30 3.87 -11.85
N ASP A 70 21.90 3.16 -10.79
CA ASP A 70 22.86 2.45 -9.92
C ASP A 70 23.34 1.12 -10.53
N GLU A 71 22.52 0.47 -11.37
CA GLU A 71 22.87 -0.77 -12.08
C GLU A 71 23.89 -0.59 -13.22
N ARG A 72 24.21 0.65 -13.62
CA ARG A 72 25.18 0.94 -14.71
C ARG A 72 26.64 1.06 -14.23
N LYS A 73 26.92 0.83 -12.94
CA LYS A 73 28.27 1.02 -12.36
C LYS A 73 29.03 -0.24 -11.98
N THR A 74 28.60 -1.43 -12.40
CA THR A 74 29.43 -2.65 -12.34
C THR A 74 29.49 -3.30 -13.72
N GLN A 75 30.27 -2.67 -14.60
CA GLN A 75 31.04 -3.37 -15.64
C GLN A 75 32.30 -2.56 -15.95
#